data_AF-W1XN73-F1
#
_entry.id   AF-W1XN73-F1
#
_cell.length_a   1.000
_cell.length_b   1.000
_cell.length_c   1.000
_cell.angle_alpha   90.00
_cell.angle_beta   90.00
_cell.angle_gamma   90.00
#
_symmetry.space_group_name_H-M   'P 1'
#
loop_
_entity.id
_entity.type
_entity.pdbx_description
1 polymer ?
#
loop_
_entity_poly.entity_id
_entity_poly.type
_entity_poly.pdbx_seq_one_letter_code
_entity_poly.pdbx_strand_id
1 'polypeptide(L)' 'RPGLIKHTHHDMDVDKPGKDSYELRKAGAAQTIVASQQRWALMTETPDEEELDLHFLASRMDTSKLDLILVEG' A
#
# COMPACT_ATOMS: atom_id res chain seq x y z
N ARG A 1 0.72 4.50 19.55
CA ARG A 1 -0.01 4.06 18.34
C ARG A 1 1.00 3.46 17.38
N PRO A 2 1.02 2.12 17.23
CA PRO A 2 1.99 1.45 16.37
C PRO A 2 1.56 1.49 14.89
N GLY A 3 2.54 1.66 13.99
CA GLY A 3 2.45 1.32 12.58
C GLY A 3 3.07 -0.06 12.31
N LEU A 4 2.81 -0.63 11.14
CA LEU A 4 3.37 -1.92 10.70
C LEU A 4 3.75 -1.85 9.22
N ILE A 5 4.97 -2.26 8.89
CA ILE A 5 5.41 -2.60 7.54
C ILE A 5 5.56 -4.12 7.49
N LYS A 6 4.89 -4.76 6.53
CA LYS A 6 4.93 -6.21 6.36
C LYS A 6 5.39 -6.58 4.95
N HIS A 7 6.39 -7.45 4.85
CA HIS A 7 6.80 -8.05 3.58
C HIS A 7 6.04 -9.38 3.35
N THR A 8 5.69 -9.67 2.09
CA THR A 8 4.90 -10.84 1.71
C THR A 8 5.28 -11.33 0.31
N HIS A 9 5.31 -12.64 0.13
CA HIS A 9 5.52 -13.29 -1.18
C HIS A 9 4.21 -13.62 -1.91
N HIS A 10 3.07 -13.24 -1.35
CA HIS A 10 1.76 -13.42 -1.98
C HIS A 10 1.36 -12.19 -2.78
N ASP A 11 0.65 -12.40 -3.88
CA ASP A 11 -0.01 -11.31 -4.61
C ASP A 11 -0.95 -10.54 -3.69
N MET A 12 -0.81 -9.21 -3.71
CA MET A 12 -1.55 -8.30 -2.86
C MET A 12 -2.53 -7.49 -3.69
N ASP A 13 -3.80 -7.56 -3.32
CA ASP A 13 -4.86 -6.79 -3.93
C ASP A 13 -5.72 -6.15 -2.83
N VAL A 14 -5.94 -4.84 -2.93
CA VAL A 14 -6.78 -4.10 -1.97
C VAL A 14 -8.26 -4.31 -2.23
N ASP A 15 -8.63 -4.57 -3.49
CA ASP A 15 -10.00 -4.88 -3.87
C ASP A 15 -10.07 -6.09 -4.79
N LYS A 16 -11.28 -6.62 -4.99
CA LYS A 16 -11.51 -7.86 -5.73
C LYS A 16 -11.85 -7.61 -7.21
N PRO A 17 -11.64 -8.60 -8.10
CA PRO A 17 -12.12 -8.53 -9.48
C PRO A 17 -13.59 -8.11 -9.59
N GLY A 18 -13.89 -7.28 -10.59
CA GLY A 18 -15.22 -6.68 -10.82
C GLY A 18 -15.50 -5.38 -10.05
N LYS A 19 -14.57 -4.91 -9.23
CA LYS A 19 -14.64 -3.59 -8.58
C LYS A 19 -13.86 -2.56 -9.37
N ASP A 20 -14.39 -1.34 -9.47
CA ASP A 20 -13.79 -0.25 -10.26
C ASP A 20 -12.30 -0.04 -9.93
N SER A 21 -11.91 -0.05 -8.66
CA SER A 21 -10.51 0.14 -8.27
C SER A 21 -9.58 -1.01 -8.68
N TYR A 22 -10.09 -2.24 -8.74
CA TYR A 22 -9.33 -3.36 -9.28
C TYR A 22 -9.18 -3.23 -10.80
N GLU A 23 -10.29 -2.95 -11.51
CA GLU A 23 -10.28 -2.85 -12.97
C GLU A 23 -9.46 -1.65 -13.47
N LEU A 24 -9.55 -0.48 -12.81
CA LEU A 24 -8.78 0.71 -13.16
C LEU A 24 -7.27 0.51 -12.96
N ARG A 25 -6.88 -0.19 -11.90
CA ARG A 25 -5.49 -0.59 -11.65
C ARG A 25 -5.00 -1.52 -12.77
N LYS A 26 -5.77 -2.58 -13.08
CA LYS A 26 -5.45 -3.50 -14.20
C LYS A 26 -5.47 -2.82 -15.57
N ALA A 27 -6.23 -1.74 -15.74
CA ALA A 27 -6.26 -0.93 -16.95
C ALA A 27 -5.05 0.02 -17.09
N GLY A 28 -4.16 0.10 -16.10
CA GLY A 28 -2.89 0.83 -16.19
C GLY A 28 -2.72 1.99 -15.20
N ALA A 29 -3.59 2.13 -14.19
CA ALA A 29 -3.36 3.12 -13.14
C ALA A 29 -2.18 2.69 -12.25
N ALA A 30 -1.03 3.38 -12.37
CA ALA A 30 0.19 3.08 -11.61
C ALA A 30 0.06 3.36 -10.10
N GLN A 31 -0.80 4.32 -9.72
CA GLN A 31 -1.19 4.56 -8.33
C GLN A 31 -2.69 4.74 -8.23
N THR A 32 -3.30 4.10 -7.24
CA THR A 32 -4.74 4.15 -7.01
C THR A 32 -5.03 4.38 -5.53
N ILE A 33 -5.87 5.37 -5.22
CA ILE A 33 -6.39 5.60 -3.87
C ILE A 33 -7.88 5.25 -3.85
N VAL A 34 -8.27 4.38 -2.91
CA VAL A 34 -9.66 4.08 -2.61
C VAL A 34 -10.00 4.67 -1.25
N ALA A 35 -10.99 5.54 -1.18
CA ALA A 35 -11.38 6.24 0.04
C ALA A 35 -12.84 6.01 0.40
N SER A 36 -13.10 5.90 1.69
CA SER A 36 -14.44 5.87 2.30
C SER A 36 -14.44 6.78 3.53
N GLN A 37 -15.60 6.99 4.13
CA GLN A 37 -15.70 7.79 5.37
C GLN A 37 -14.92 7.17 6.55
N GLN A 38 -14.70 5.85 6.55
CA GLN A 38 -14.05 5.15 7.67
C GLN A 38 -12.53 5.01 7.50
N ARG A 39 -12.03 4.91 6.26
CA ARG A 39 -10.62 4.65 5.93
C ARG A 39 -10.35 4.84 4.44
N TRP A 40 -9.07 4.89 4.10
CA TRP A 40 -8.57 4.85 2.73
C TRP A 40 -7.42 3.84 2.59
N ALA A 41 -7.12 3.46 1.35
CA ALA A 41 -5.98 2.63 0.98
C ALA A 41 -5.30 3.19 -0.28
N LEU A 42 -3.97 3.11 -0.34
CA LEU A 42 -3.14 3.46 -1.49
C LEU A 42 -2.45 2.20 -2.00
N MET A 43 -2.50 1.99 -3.31
CA MET A 43 -1.74 0.97 -4.02
C MET A 43 -0.82 1.65 -5.01
N THR A 44 0.42 1.17 -5.08
CA THR A 44 1.45 1.61 -6.03
C THR A 44 1.97 0.37 -6.74
N GLU A 45 1.86 0.35 -8.06
CA GLU A 45 2.43 -0.71 -8.89
C GLU A 45 3.94 -0.50 -9.04
N THR A 46 4.72 -1.57 -8.89
CA THR A 46 6.19 -1.57 -8.99
C THR A 46 6.65 -2.67 -9.97
N PRO A 47 6.30 -2.56 -11.27
CA PRO A 47 6.54 -3.62 -12.26
C PRO A 47 8.02 -3.90 -12.53
N ASP A 48 8.90 -2.94 -12.22
CA ASP A 48 10.34 -3.05 -12.42
C ASP A 48 11.07 -3.70 -11.24
N GLU A 49 10.32 -4.13 -10.20
CA GLU A 49 10.83 -4.83 -9.01
C GLU A 49 12.03 -4.12 -8.34
N GLU A 50 11.95 -2.78 -8.22
CA GLU A 50 12.96 -2.03 -7.48
C GLU A 50 13.12 -2.55 -6.04
N GLU A 51 14.36 -2.55 -5.55
CA GLU A 51 14.68 -3.03 -4.21
C GLU A 51 13.92 -2.22 -3.15
N LEU A 52 13.25 -2.93 -2.22
CA LEU A 52 12.40 -2.31 -1.21
C LEU A 52 13.25 -1.54 -0.19
N ASP A 53 13.14 -0.21 -0.20
CA ASP A 53 13.73 0.65 0.83
C ASP A 53 12.76 0.83 2.02
N LEU A 54 13.14 0.29 3.18
CA LEU A 54 12.37 0.39 4.42
C LEU A 54 12.18 1.84 4.90
N HIS A 55 13.19 2.70 4.74
CA HIS A 55 13.09 4.10 5.11
C HIS A 55 12.14 4.85 4.18
N PHE A 56 12.19 4.55 2.89
CA PHE A 56 11.24 5.05 1.92
C PHE A 56 9.80 4.65 2.30
N LEU A 57 9.53 3.38 2.57
CA LEU A 57 8.20 2.90 2.96
C LEU A 57 7.71 3.56 4.26
N ALA A 58 8.56 3.67 5.28
CA ALA A 58 8.24 4.36 6.52
C ALA A 58 7.89 5.84 6.28
N SER A 59 8.57 6.50 5.35
CA SER A 59 8.30 7.91 5.00
C SER A 59 6.94 8.13 4.33
N ARG A 60 6.29 7.07 3.80
CA ARG A 60 4.94 7.14 3.24
C ARG A 60 3.83 7.09 4.29
N MET A 61 4.16 6.73 5.53
CA MET A 61 3.23 6.77 6.65
C MET A 61 3.13 8.18 7.23
N ASP A 62 1.95 8.54 7.74
CA ASP A 62 1.77 9.77 8.53
C ASP A 62 2.35 9.58 9.94
N THR A 63 3.64 9.84 10.09
CA THR A 63 4.38 9.67 11.34
C THR A 63 3.95 10.63 12.44
N SER A 64 3.25 11.73 12.12
CA SER A 64 2.66 12.61 13.15
C SER A 64 1.58 11.90 13.99
N LYS A 65 1.06 10.77 13.49
CA LYS A 65 0.04 9.95 14.15
C LYS A 65 0.59 8.65 14.74
N LEU A 66 1.89 8.39 14.64
CA LEU A 66 2.51 7.13 15.05
C LEU A 66 3.65 7.39 16.05
N ASP A 67 3.81 6.48 17.00
CA ASP A 67 4.87 6.57 18.03
C ASP A 67 5.99 5.53 17.79
N LEU A 68 5.70 4.49 17.00
CA LEU A 68 6.60 3.40 16.65
C LEU A 68 6.13 2.75 15.34
N ILE A 69 7.06 2.26 14.52
CA ILE A 69 6.78 1.41 13.35
C ILE A 69 7.44 0.04 13.60
N LEU A 70 6.64 -1.02 13.54
CA LEU A 70 7.11 -2.40 13.58
C LEU A 70 7.37 -2.87 12.14
N VAL A 71 8.37 -3.72 11.96
CA VAL A 71 8.71 -4.34 10.68
C VAL A 71 8.68 -5.85 10.85
N GLU A 72 7.94 -6.54 9.98
CA GLU A 72 7.76 -7.99 10.01
C GLU A 72 7.89 -8.57 8.60
N GLY A 73 8.67 -9.63 8.43
CA GLY A 73 8.80 -10.33 7.16
C GLY A 73 10.19 -10.87 6.92
#